data_AF-A0A367PSF0-F1
#
_entry.id   AF-A0A367PSF0-F1
#
_cell.length_a   1.000
_cell.length_b   1.000
_cell.length_c   1.000
_cell.angle_alpha   90.00
_cell.angle_beta   90.00
_cell.angle_gamma   90.00
#
_symmetry.space_group_name_H-M   'P 1'
#
loop_
_entity.id
_entity.type
_entity.pdbx_description
1 polymer ?
#
loop_
_entity_poly.entity_id
_entity_poly.type
_entity_poly.pdbx_seq_one_letter_code
_entity_poly.pdbx_strand_id
1 'polypeptide(L)'
;MKKEPNTVFTREQLDEYFASYVGMEGGNPDAPVWFCDSSPHPRAVSMVAPLVPHAQASAWDAAYRHKHRDHMERWQSHQKIARIMAAARAHFFNTPLGERDWKHYFDHHLYAPHGAEFKLSLFPLPARLINQTPWSTAFRGQPELVPRQRYLELCRDGQRFAFIDRIRRLWKPKVVVCLGERHAADFVQAFALGNVRGADHILQPADLPKTLRVLEHDGTTWIICPALAGAAGLTSDVLLDAMGQYIAGWLEPGDFPALCSGADAC
;
A
#
# COMPACT_ATOMS: atom_id res chain seq x y z
N MET A 1 30.10 -24.22 -11.24
CA MET A 1 28.79 -23.60 -10.94
C MET A 1 27.82 -24.70 -10.53
N LYS A 2 27.62 -24.92 -9.23
CA LYS A 2 26.60 -25.88 -8.76
C LYS A 2 25.24 -25.23 -9.03
N LYS A 3 24.41 -25.85 -9.87
CA LYS A 3 22.99 -25.48 -9.98
C LYS A 3 22.36 -25.81 -8.63
N GLU A 4 21.99 -24.78 -7.86
CA GLU A 4 21.09 -24.98 -6.74
C GLU A 4 19.83 -25.68 -7.28
N PRO A 5 19.30 -26.69 -6.58
CA PRO A 5 18.06 -27.33 -7.00
C PRO A 5 16.98 -26.25 -7.04
N ASN A 6 16.38 -26.03 -8.23
CA ASN A 6 15.16 -25.24 -8.35
C ASN A 6 14.11 -25.91 -7.46
N THR A 7 13.97 -25.40 -6.25
CA THR A 7 13.00 -25.93 -5.27
C THR A 7 11.64 -25.56 -5.81
N VAL A 8 10.92 -26.53 -6.35
CA VAL A 8 9.54 -26.34 -6.82
C VAL A 8 8.66 -26.25 -5.58
N PHE A 9 7.96 -25.14 -5.42
CA PHE A 9 7.05 -24.95 -4.30
C PHE A 9 5.68 -25.52 -4.65
N THR A 10 5.08 -26.21 -3.68
CA THR A 10 3.70 -26.68 -3.78
C THR A 10 2.72 -25.51 -3.70
N ARG A 11 1.48 -25.73 -4.14
CA ARG A 11 0.42 -24.74 -4.03
C ARG A 11 0.19 -24.34 -2.59
N GLU A 12 0.16 -25.31 -1.68
CA GLU A 12 -0.08 -25.12 -0.25
C GLU A 12 1.01 -24.25 0.39
N GLN A 13 2.28 -24.49 0.04
CA GLN A 13 3.40 -23.66 0.51
C GLN A 13 3.30 -22.22 0.01
N LEU A 14 2.88 -22.01 -1.24
CA LEU A 14 2.69 -20.68 -1.80
C LEU A 14 1.49 -19.96 -1.18
N ASP A 15 0.37 -20.68 -0.97
CA ASP A 15 -0.83 -20.14 -0.33
C ASP A 15 -0.51 -19.67 1.10
N GLU A 16 0.18 -20.48 1.90
CA GLU A 16 0.58 -20.11 3.26
C GLU A 16 1.53 -18.91 3.26
N TYR A 17 2.53 -18.91 2.37
CA TYR A 17 3.47 -17.81 2.23
C TYR A 17 2.79 -16.49 1.82
N PHE A 18 1.88 -16.54 0.86
CA PHE A 18 1.16 -15.38 0.36
C PHE A 18 0.06 -14.89 1.32
N ALA A 19 -0.48 -15.76 2.16
CA ALA A 19 -1.43 -15.44 3.24
C ALA A 19 -0.77 -14.77 4.46
N SER A 20 0.14 -13.84 4.20
CA SER A 20 0.96 -13.17 5.21
C SER A 20 1.30 -11.75 4.77
N TYR A 21 2.07 -10.99 5.56
CA TYR A 21 2.49 -9.63 5.20
C TYR A 21 3.55 -9.56 4.08
N VAL A 22 3.86 -10.68 3.41
CA VAL A 22 4.76 -10.70 2.24
C VAL A 22 4.27 -9.75 1.16
N GLY A 23 5.22 -9.01 0.58
CA GLY A 23 4.99 -8.00 -0.45
C GLY A 23 4.35 -6.70 0.06
N MET A 24 3.92 -6.63 1.32
CA MET A 24 3.45 -5.38 1.91
C MET A 24 4.64 -4.54 2.34
N GLU A 25 4.57 -3.23 2.14
CA GLU A 25 5.67 -2.32 2.49
C GLU A 25 5.67 -1.96 3.98
N GLY A 26 4.53 -2.12 4.65
CA GLY A 26 4.42 -1.99 6.10
C GLY A 26 3.88 -0.64 6.56
N GLY A 27 4.29 -0.22 7.75
CA GLY A 27 3.69 0.91 8.48
C GLY A 27 2.98 0.42 9.74
N ASN A 28 2.00 1.18 10.20
CA ASN A 28 1.17 0.82 11.35
C ASN A 28 -0.12 0.13 10.88
N PRO A 29 -0.33 -1.18 11.07
CA PRO A 29 -1.57 -1.82 10.66
C PRO A 29 -2.83 -1.23 11.31
N ASP A 30 -2.72 -0.68 12.51
CA ASP A 30 -3.81 0.00 13.23
C ASP A 30 -4.05 1.44 12.73
N ALA A 31 -3.33 1.86 11.70
CA ALA A 31 -3.47 3.19 11.13
C ALA A 31 -4.88 3.44 10.57
N PRO A 32 -5.39 4.68 10.72
CA PRO A 32 -6.69 5.06 10.17
C PRO A 32 -6.69 5.09 8.64
N VAL A 33 -5.54 5.30 7.99
CA VAL A 33 -5.42 5.36 6.52
C VAL A 33 -4.54 4.23 6.00
N TRP A 34 -5.11 3.42 5.11
CA TRP A 34 -4.37 2.39 4.38
C TRP A 34 -4.18 2.79 2.92
N PHE A 35 -2.98 2.58 2.38
CA PHE A 35 -2.67 2.74 0.96
C PHE A 35 -2.41 1.38 0.34
N CYS A 36 -3.25 0.96 -0.62
CA CYS A 36 -3.17 -0.35 -1.25
C CYS A 36 -2.74 -0.24 -2.72
N ASP A 37 -1.52 -0.64 -3.03
CA ASP A 37 -1.04 -0.81 -4.39
C ASP A 37 -1.50 -2.15 -4.98
N SER A 38 -1.50 -2.28 -6.31
CA SER A 38 -1.75 -3.59 -6.94
C SER A 38 -0.62 -4.60 -6.67
N SER A 39 0.63 -4.16 -6.70
CA SER A 39 1.79 -5.02 -6.50
C SER A 39 2.96 -4.25 -5.89
N PRO A 40 3.91 -4.91 -5.25
CA PRO A 40 5.02 -4.26 -4.57
C PRO A 40 6.00 -3.64 -5.58
N HIS A 41 6.90 -2.79 -5.07
CA HIS A 41 7.99 -2.25 -5.87
C HIS A 41 8.87 -3.37 -6.48
N PRO A 42 9.39 -3.23 -7.71
CA PRO A 42 10.23 -4.26 -8.37
C PRO A 42 11.44 -4.75 -7.58
N ARG A 43 11.93 -3.96 -6.62
CA ARG A 43 13.04 -4.30 -5.73
C ARG A 43 12.60 -5.01 -4.43
N ALA A 44 11.31 -5.36 -4.31
CA ALA A 44 10.82 -6.17 -3.20
C ALA A 44 11.52 -7.54 -3.17
N VAL A 45 11.54 -8.14 -1.98
CA VAL A 45 12.27 -9.38 -1.68
C VAL A 45 11.87 -10.49 -2.65
N SER A 46 12.86 -11.19 -3.21
CA SER A 46 12.65 -12.36 -4.07
C SER A 46 12.20 -13.56 -3.22
N MET A 47 11.41 -14.46 -3.80
CA MET A 47 11.11 -15.74 -3.14
C MET A 47 12.40 -16.56 -3.01
N VAL A 48 12.86 -16.79 -1.78
CA VAL A 48 14.03 -17.61 -1.47
C VAL A 48 13.57 -18.78 -0.60
N ALA A 49 14.07 -19.99 -0.86
CA ALA A 49 13.77 -21.15 -0.03
C ALA A 49 14.53 -21.10 1.31
N PRO A 50 13.93 -21.52 2.43
CA PRO A 50 12.52 -21.91 2.58
C PRO A 50 11.58 -20.69 2.54
N LEU A 51 10.36 -20.89 2.03
CA LEU A 51 9.32 -19.86 2.11
C LEU A 51 8.90 -19.71 3.57
N VAL A 52 9.14 -18.53 4.15
CA VAL A 52 8.76 -18.21 5.52
C VAL A 52 7.68 -17.12 5.50
N PRO A 53 6.43 -17.41 5.91
CA PRO A 53 5.38 -16.42 5.98
C PRO A 53 5.75 -15.25 6.91
N HIS A 54 5.40 -14.02 6.52
CA HIS A 54 5.62 -12.86 7.38
C HIS A 54 4.44 -12.70 8.36
N ALA A 55 4.65 -13.10 9.61
CA ALA A 55 3.62 -13.05 10.65
C ALA A 55 3.22 -11.62 11.06
N GLN A 56 4.10 -10.65 10.88
CA GLN A 56 3.90 -9.24 11.23
C GLN A 56 4.26 -8.34 10.05
N ALA A 57 3.62 -7.18 9.99
CA ALA A 57 4.00 -6.15 9.04
C ALA A 57 5.36 -5.55 9.41
N SER A 58 6.12 -5.09 8.42
CA SER A 58 7.32 -4.30 8.68
C SER A 58 6.91 -2.96 9.30
N ALA A 59 7.47 -2.61 10.45
CA ALA A 59 7.24 -1.31 11.05
C ALA A 59 7.98 -0.21 10.27
N TRP A 60 7.31 0.92 10.07
CA TRP A 60 7.99 2.14 9.61
C TRP A 60 8.48 2.90 10.83
N ASP A 61 9.71 2.62 11.24
CA ASP A 61 10.34 3.23 12.42
C ASP A 61 11.68 3.88 12.08
N ALA A 62 12.38 4.38 13.11
CA ALA A 62 13.70 4.97 12.96
C ALA A 62 14.73 3.97 12.38
N ALA A 63 14.62 2.68 12.69
CA ALA A 63 15.52 1.65 12.17
C ALA A 63 15.27 1.39 10.68
N TYR A 64 14.01 1.32 10.27
CA TYR A 64 13.59 1.24 8.86
C TYR A 64 14.12 2.45 8.08
N ARG A 65 13.91 3.66 8.60
CA ARG A 65 14.42 4.89 7.99
C ARG A 65 15.95 4.87 7.88
N HIS A 66 16.65 4.47 8.93
CA HIS A 66 18.11 4.40 8.92
C HIS A 66 18.62 3.41 7.86
N LYS A 67 18.07 2.20 7.82
CA LYS A 67 18.43 1.14 6.86
C LYS A 67 18.25 1.57 5.41
N HIS A 68 17.27 2.42 5.12
CA HIS A 68 16.88 2.75 3.76
C HIS A 68 17.25 4.17 3.31
N ARG A 69 17.89 4.97 4.17
CA ARG A 69 18.20 6.40 3.98
C ARG A 69 18.64 6.76 2.56
N ASP A 70 19.60 6.03 2.00
CA ASP A 70 20.22 6.33 0.70
C ASP A 70 19.30 6.06 -0.51
N HIS A 71 18.10 5.54 -0.29
CA HIS A 71 17.13 5.22 -1.32
C HIS A 71 15.82 6.00 -1.21
N MET A 72 15.54 6.59 -0.04
CA MET A 72 14.25 7.21 0.27
C MET A 72 13.93 8.41 -0.64
N GLU A 73 14.94 9.14 -1.10
CA GLU A 73 14.81 10.24 -2.07
C GLU A 73 14.15 9.80 -3.41
N ARG A 74 14.20 8.50 -3.73
CA ARG A 74 13.70 7.93 -4.99
C ARG A 74 12.34 7.28 -4.84
N TRP A 75 11.80 7.19 -3.62
CA TRP A 75 10.52 6.53 -3.34
C TRP A 75 9.34 7.46 -3.61
N GLN A 76 9.08 7.65 -4.91
CA GLN A 76 8.04 8.57 -5.38
C GLN A 76 6.64 8.25 -4.82
N SER A 77 6.31 6.98 -4.60
CA SER A 77 5.02 6.61 -3.97
C SER A 77 4.92 7.09 -2.52
N HIS A 78 5.99 6.96 -1.74
CA HIS A 78 6.04 7.42 -0.35
C HIS A 78 5.98 8.95 -0.24
N GLN A 79 6.68 9.66 -1.13
CA GLN A 79 6.63 11.13 -1.18
C GLN A 79 5.21 11.63 -1.48
N LYS A 80 4.51 10.96 -2.40
CA LYS A 80 3.12 11.29 -2.74
C LYS A 80 2.14 10.95 -1.61
N ILE A 81 2.35 9.83 -0.92
CA ILE A 81 1.59 9.49 0.30
C ILE A 81 1.81 10.55 1.37
N ALA A 82 3.07 10.94 1.65
CA ALA A 82 3.38 12.00 2.60
C ALA A 82 2.69 13.32 2.23
N ARG A 83 2.56 13.64 0.94
CA ARG A 83 1.84 14.83 0.49
C ARG A 83 0.34 14.77 0.74
N ILE A 84 -0.30 13.65 0.38
CA ILE A 84 -1.72 13.41 0.67
C ILE A 84 -1.97 13.54 2.17
N MET A 85 -1.13 12.91 2.99
CA MET A 85 -1.31 12.88 4.45
C MET A 85 -0.97 14.23 5.10
N ALA A 86 0.01 14.98 4.58
CA ALA A 86 0.28 16.35 5.03
C ALA A 86 -0.91 17.28 4.77
N ALA A 87 -1.54 17.17 3.60
CA ALA A 87 -2.74 17.94 3.27
C ALA A 87 -3.95 17.54 4.12
N ALA A 88 -4.13 16.24 4.39
CA ALA A 88 -5.17 15.76 5.30
C ALA A 88 -4.95 16.28 6.73
N ARG A 89 -3.71 16.21 7.23
CA ARG A 89 -3.35 16.72 8.55
C ARG A 89 -3.56 18.23 8.68
N ALA A 90 -3.17 18.99 7.66
CA ALA A 90 -3.33 20.46 7.65
C ALA A 90 -4.80 20.92 7.68
N HIS A 91 -5.76 20.04 7.41
CA HIS A 91 -7.19 20.32 7.59
C HIS A 91 -7.56 20.56 9.06
N PHE A 92 -6.91 19.85 9.98
CA PHE A 92 -7.23 19.87 11.42
C PHE A 92 -6.32 20.77 12.22
N PHE A 93 -5.04 20.80 11.85
CA PHE A 93 -4.05 21.61 12.54
C PHE A 93 -3.84 22.85 11.70
N ASN A 94 -4.10 24.04 12.27
CA ASN A 94 -3.80 25.31 11.62
C ASN A 94 -2.28 25.55 11.63
N THR A 95 -1.51 24.63 11.06
CA THR A 95 -0.07 24.52 11.19
C THR A 95 0.62 25.65 10.44
N PRO A 96 1.77 26.15 10.93
CA PRO A 96 2.62 27.09 10.18
C PRO A 96 2.98 26.53 8.81
N LEU A 97 3.25 27.41 7.84
CA LEU A 97 3.48 27.05 6.43
C LEU A 97 4.53 25.94 6.22
N GLY A 98 5.57 25.89 7.08
CA GLY A 98 6.63 24.87 7.03
C GLY A 98 6.23 23.49 7.54
N GLU A 99 5.25 23.39 8.45
CA GLU A 99 4.71 22.11 8.93
C GLU A 99 3.57 21.58 8.04
N ARG A 100 3.09 22.40 7.08
CA ARG A 100 2.23 21.96 5.97
C ARG A 100 3.04 21.35 4.82
N ASP A 101 4.37 21.42 4.86
CA ASP A 101 5.22 20.85 3.83
C ASP A 101 5.20 19.32 3.91
N TRP A 102 4.89 18.68 2.80
CA TRP A 102 4.93 17.23 2.68
C TRP A 102 6.33 16.67 2.98
N LYS A 103 7.39 17.43 2.77
CA LYS A 103 8.76 17.02 3.14
C LYS A 103 8.91 16.89 4.64
N HIS A 104 8.38 17.86 5.40
CA HIS A 104 8.34 17.77 6.84
C HIS A 104 7.55 16.53 7.30
N TYR A 105 6.40 16.27 6.68
CA TYR A 105 5.63 15.05 6.93
C TYR A 105 6.42 13.77 6.63
N PHE A 106 7.07 13.71 5.46
CA PHE A 106 7.89 12.57 5.05
C PHE A 106 9.06 12.32 6.00
N ASP A 107 9.67 13.38 6.53
CA ASP A 107 10.85 13.29 7.38
C ASP A 107 10.54 12.95 8.83
N HIS A 108 9.39 13.42 9.34
CA HIS A 108 9.08 13.36 10.76
C HIS A 108 7.86 12.51 11.13
N HIS A 109 6.89 12.35 10.21
CA HIS A 109 5.62 11.69 10.51
C HIS A 109 5.44 10.35 9.80
N LEU A 110 5.84 10.24 8.53
CA LEU A 110 5.56 9.04 7.73
C LEU A 110 6.22 7.77 8.31
N TYR A 111 7.43 7.89 8.89
CA TYR A 111 8.17 6.75 9.44
C TYR A 111 8.13 6.73 10.97
N ALA A 112 6.91 6.66 11.52
CA ALA A 112 6.66 6.52 12.95
C ALA A 112 6.02 5.15 13.27
N PRO A 113 6.42 4.47 14.37
CA PRO A 113 5.88 3.16 14.75
C PRO A 113 4.36 3.11 14.90
N HIS A 114 3.76 4.21 15.33
CA HIS A 114 2.31 4.41 15.46
C HIS A 114 1.79 5.43 14.46
N GLY A 115 2.42 5.53 13.28
CA GLY A 115 2.04 6.48 12.23
C GLY A 115 0.59 6.33 11.77
N ALA A 116 0.14 7.33 11.01
CA ALA A 116 -1.24 7.40 10.52
C ALA A 116 -1.48 6.55 9.26
N GLU A 117 -0.44 5.83 8.79
CA GLU A 117 -0.44 5.09 7.53
C GLU A 117 -0.06 3.62 7.68
N PHE A 118 -0.75 2.81 6.89
CA PHE A 118 -0.32 1.47 6.53
C PHE A 118 -0.23 1.35 5.01
N LYS A 119 0.81 0.70 4.49
CA LYS A 119 0.96 0.46 3.06
C LYS A 119 1.07 -1.02 2.74
N LEU A 120 0.14 -1.48 1.90
CA LEU A 120 0.01 -2.87 1.48
C LEU A 120 -0.09 -3.01 -0.04
N SER A 121 0.02 -4.24 -0.51
CA SER A 121 -0.20 -4.58 -1.93
C SER A 121 -1.20 -5.73 -2.05
N LEU A 122 -2.05 -5.72 -3.08
CA LEU A 122 -2.96 -6.85 -3.37
C LEU A 122 -2.19 -8.14 -3.62
N PHE A 123 -1.26 -8.07 -4.57
CA PHE A 123 -0.45 -9.19 -5.00
C PHE A 123 0.91 -9.17 -4.26
N PRO A 124 1.41 -10.31 -3.76
CA PRO A 124 2.63 -10.37 -2.94
C PRO A 124 3.94 -10.26 -3.74
N LEU A 125 3.90 -10.54 -5.04
CA LEU A 125 5.04 -10.46 -5.96
C LEU A 125 4.93 -9.24 -6.89
N PRO A 126 6.06 -8.58 -7.22
CA PRO A 126 6.05 -7.39 -8.06
C PRO A 126 5.60 -7.71 -9.50
N ALA A 127 4.80 -6.82 -10.08
CA ALA A 127 4.33 -6.96 -11.46
C ALA A 127 5.47 -6.88 -12.50
N ARG A 128 6.57 -6.21 -12.15
CA ARG A 128 7.79 -6.10 -12.96
C ARG A 128 8.96 -6.54 -12.09
N LEU A 129 9.77 -7.46 -12.59
CA LEU A 129 10.93 -7.98 -11.87
C LEU A 129 12.17 -7.10 -12.10
N ILE A 130 13.15 -7.24 -11.21
CA ILE A 130 14.46 -6.62 -11.35
C ILE A 130 15.04 -6.96 -12.73
N ASN A 131 15.68 -5.97 -13.36
CA ASN A 131 16.24 -6.04 -14.72
C ASN A 131 15.22 -6.36 -15.82
N GLN A 132 13.92 -6.16 -15.55
CA GLN A 132 12.83 -6.46 -16.50
C GLN A 132 12.81 -7.93 -16.95
N THR A 133 13.31 -8.83 -16.11
CA THR A 133 13.30 -10.28 -16.41
C THR A 133 11.86 -10.73 -16.68
N PRO A 134 11.59 -11.43 -17.81
CA PRO A 134 10.26 -11.95 -18.10
C PRO A 134 9.77 -12.90 -17.01
N TRP A 135 8.49 -12.82 -16.67
CA TRP A 135 7.87 -13.63 -15.61
C TRP A 135 8.11 -15.14 -15.81
N SER A 136 7.92 -15.64 -17.03
CA SER A 136 8.14 -17.05 -17.38
C SER A 136 9.58 -17.51 -17.18
N THR A 137 10.55 -16.60 -17.29
CA THR A 137 11.97 -16.87 -17.05
C THR A 137 12.27 -16.89 -15.57
N ALA A 138 11.78 -15.91 -14.82
CA ALA A 138 12.06 -15.79 -13.39
C ALA A 138 11.44 -16.90 -12.54
N PHE A 139 10.26 -17.38 -12.92
CA PHE A 139 9.56 -18.46 -12.21
C PHE A 139 9.56 -19.77 -13.00
N ARG A 140 10.55 -19.97 -13.87
CA ARG A 140 10.68 -21.19 -14.66
C ARG A 140 10.72 -22.42 -13.76
N GLY A 141 9.85 -23.39 -14.04
CA GLY A 141 9.73 -24.61 -13.26
C GLY A 141 8.80 -24.51 -12.04
N GLN A 142 8.15 -23.36 -11.83
CA GLN A 142 7.09 -23.20 -10.83
C GLN A 142 5.72 -23.26 -11.54
N PRO A 143 5.05 -24.44 -11.59
CA PRO A 143 3.82 -24.61 -12.34
C PRO A 143 2.70 -23.70 -11.82
N GLU A 144 2.62 -23.46 -10.51
CA GLU A 144 1.59 -22.58 -9.92
C GLU A 144 1.80 -21.10 -10.25
N LEU A 145 3.01 -20.69 -10.66
CA LEU A 145 3.31 -19.31 -11.00
C LEU A 145 3.35 -19.06 -12.50
N VAL A 146 3.48 -20.08 -13.33
CA VAL A 146 3.61 -19.94 -14.80
C VAL A 146 2.43 -20.62 -15.52
N PRO A 147 1.67 -19.88 -16.36
CA PRO A 147 1.82 -18.47 -16.72
C PRO A 147 1.40 -17.53 -15.57
N ARG A 148 1.75 -16.24 -15.68
CA ARG A 148 1.44 -15.22 -14.65
C ARG A 148 -0.03 -15.20 -14.22
N GLN A 149 -0.95 -15.51 -15.14
CA GLN A 149 -2.37 -15.60 -14.85
C GLN A 149 -2.68 -16.60 -13.72
N ARG A 150 -1.98 -17.74 -13.67
CA ARG A 150 -2.17 -18.75 -12.62
C ARG A 150 -1.75 -18.25 -11.24
N TYR A 151 -0.69 -17.44 -11.17
CA TYR A 151 -0.33 -16.74 -9.94
C TYR A 151 -1.41 -15.75 -9.48
N LEU A 152 -2.02 -15.00 -10.41
CA LEU A 152 -3.09 -14.07 -10.07
C LEU A 152 -4.33 -14.83 -9.55
N GLU A 153 -4.70 -15.92 -10.20
CA GLU A 153 -5.77 -16.84 -9.75
C GLU A 153 -5.46 -17.45 -8.39
N LEU A 154 -4.23 -17.92 -8.16
CA LEU A 154 -3.77 -18.40 -6.86
C LEU A 154 -3.98 -17.34 -5.77
N CYS A 155 -3.68 -16.07 -6.03
CA CYS A 155 -3.90 -15.02 -5.04
C CYS A 155 -5.39 -14.69 -4.82
N ARG A 156 -6.19 -14.70 -5.90
CA ARG A 156 -7.62 -14.36 -5.89
C ARG A 156 -8.46 -15.42 -5.20
N ASP A 157 -8.20 -16.68 -5.55
CA ASP A 157 -9.02 -17.83 -5.16
C ASP A 157 -8.38 -18.62 -4.01
N GLY A 158 -7.10 -18.39 -3.74
CA GLY A 158 -6.38 -18.94 -2.60
C GLY A 158 -6.46 -18.03 -1.37
N GLN A 159 -5.42 -18.07 -0.55
CA GLN A 159 -5.47 -17.49 0.80
C GLN A 159 -5.04 -16.01 0.88
N ARG A 160 -4.49 -15.42 -0.20
CA ARG A 160 -4.02 -14.03 -0.19
C ARG A 160 -5.16 -13.02 0.00
N PHE A 161 -6.21 -13.10 -0.81
CA PHE A 161 -7.33 -12.16 -0.69
C PHE A 161 -8.12 -12.38 0.60
N ALA A 162 -8.28 -13.64 1.02
CA ALA A 162 -8.82 -13.97 2.34
C ALA A 162 -7.97 -13.40 3.49
N PHE A 163 -6.65 -13.37 3.37
CA PHE A 163 -5.76 -12.74 4.34
C PHE A 163 -5.99 -11.21 4.41
N ILE A 164 -6.08 -10.53 3.27
CA ILE A 164 -6.34 -9.08 3.21
C ILE A 164 -7.69 -8.76 3.88
N ASP A 165 -8.72 -9.52 3.54
CA ASP A 165 -10.04 -9.41 4.14
C ASP A 165 -10.04 -9.71 5.66
N ARG A 166 -9.19 -10.63 6.11
CA ARG A 166 -9.03 -10.90 7.55
C ARG A 166 -8.38 -9.73 8.27
N ILE A 167 -7.27 -9.19 7.75
CA ILE A 167 -6.56 -8.09 8.42
C ILE A 167 -7.38 -6.79 8.43
N ARG A 168 -8.16 -6.50 7.38
CA ARG A 168 -9.03 -5.31 7.36
C ARG A 168 -10.15 -5.39 8.39
N ARG A 169 -10.70 -6.60 8.67
CA ARG A 169 -11.69 -6.80 9.74
C ARG A 169 -11.09 -6.70 11.14
N LEU A 170 -9.83 -7.11 11.27
CA LEU A 170 -9.07 -7.02 12.52
C LEU A 170 -8.76 -5.57 12.89
N TRP A 171 -8.14 -4.84 11.97
CA TRP A 171 -7.60 -3.50 12.22
C TRP A 171 -8.59 -2.37 11.92
N LYS A 172 -9.61 -2.60 11.08
CA LYS A 172 -10.72 -1.66 10.81
C LYS A 172 -10.24 -0.23 10.47
N PRO A 173 -9.44 -0.04 9.40
CA PRO A 173 -9.03 1.30 8.98
C PRO A 173 -10.26 2.17 8.69
N LYS A 174 -10.16 3.48 8.92
CA LYS A 174 -11.22 4.43 8.55
C LYS A 174 -11.28 4.59 7.03
N VAL A 175 -10.12 4.67 6.37
CA VAL A 175 -10.01 4.88 4.92
C VAL A 175 -9.01 3.91 4.29
N VAL A 176 -9.36 3.33 3.15
CA VAL A 176 -8.45 2.54 2.29
C VAL A 176 -8.38 3.16 0.90
N VAL A 177 -7.24 3.77 0.58
CA VAL A 177 -6.95 4.34 -0.74
C VAL A 177 -6.34 3.27 -1.65
N CYS A 178 -7.12 2.81 -2.62
CA CYS A 178 -6.76 1.77 -3.57
C CYS A 178 -6.17 2.37 -4.86
N LEU A 179 -4.87 2.17 -5.07
CA LEU A 179 -4.09 2.83 -6.10
C LEU A 179 -4.08 2.03 -7.42
N GLY A 180 -4.76 2.58 -8.43
CA GLY A 180 -4.79 2.03 -9.78
C GLY A 180 -6.13 1.40 -10.13
N GLU A 181 -7.07 2.24 -10.56
CA GLU A 181 -8.44 1.89 -10.98
C GLU A 181 -8.57 0.69 -11.93
N ARG A 182 -7.56 0.40 -12.75
CA ARG A 182 -7.55 -0.81 -13.61
C ARG A 182 -7.64 -2.12 -12.82
N HIS A 183 -7.35 -2.09 -11.53
CA HIS A 183 -7.44 -3.22 -10.59
C HIS A 183 -8.70 -3.14 -9.71
N ALA A 184 -9.70 -2.32 -10.06
CA ALA A 184 -10.92 -2.14 -9.26
C ALA A 184 -11.61 -3.45 -8.88
N ALA A 185 -11.72 -4.40 -9.81
CA ALA A 185 -12.31 -5.71 -9.53
C ALA A 185 -11.50 -6.52 -8.51
N ASP A 186 -10.16 -6.47 -8.60
CA ASP A 186 -9.28 -7.14 -7.64
C ASP A 186 -9.40 -6.51 -6.24
N PHE A 187 -9.48 -5.18 -6.14
CA PHE A 187 -9.73 -4.49 -4.86
C PHE A 187 -11.08 -4.88 -4.25
N VAL A 188 -12.15 -4.85 -5.06
CA VAL A 188 -13.50 -5.24 -4.63
C VAL A 188 -13.52 -6.68 -4.11
N GLN A 189 -12.81 -7.60 -4.77
CA GLN A 189 -12.72 -8.99 -4.33
C GLN A 189 -11.89 -9.12 -3.05
N ALA A 190 -10.69 -8.53 -2.99
CA ALA A 190 -9.77 -8.67 -1.86
C ALA A 190 -10.29 -8.07 -0.55
N PHE A 191 -11.12 -7.03 -0.64
CA PHE A 191 -11.76 -6.40 0.52
C PHE A 191 -13.21 -6.86 0.74
N ALA A 192 -13.68 -7.88 0.00
CA ALA A 192 -15.03 -8.44 0.09
C ALA A 192 -16.17 -7.42 -0.08
N LEU A 193 -16.05 -6.53 -1.07
CA LEU A 193 -16.97 -5.41 -1.33
C LEU A 193 -18.01 -5.69 -2.43
N GLY A 194 -18.20 -6.95 -2.84
CA GLY A 194 -18.98 -7.30 -4.05
C GLY A 194 -20.43 -6.81 -4.08
N ASN A 195 -21.06 -6.62 -2.92
CA ASN A 195 -22.45 -6.16 -2.80
C ASN A 195 -22.58 -4.68 -2.41
N VAL A 196 -21.48 -3.95 -2.31
CA VAL A 196 -21.45 -2.57 -1.85
C VAL A 196 -21.75 -1.63 -3.02
N ARG A 197 -22.74 -0.75 -2.84
CA ARG A 197 -23.01 0.31 -3.81
C ARG A 197 -21.92 1.36 -3.72
N GLY A 198 -21.31 1.67 -4.86
CA GLY A 198 -20.33 2.75 -4.95
C GLY A 198 -20.97 4.06 -5.40
N ALA A 199 -20.34 5.17 -5.03
CA ALA A 199 -20.60 6.49 -5.59
C ALA A 199 -19.33 6.99 -6.30
N ASP A 200 -19.53 7.77 -7.36
CA ASP A 200 -18.42 8.45 -8.02
C ASP A 200 -18.22 9.83 -7.39
N HIS A 201 -16.97 10.19 -7.15
CA HIS A 201 -16.55 11.52 -6.74
C HIS A 201 -15.56 12.08 -7.75
N ILE A 202 -15.69 13.36 -8.10
CA ILE A 202 -14.81 14.01 -9.06
C ILE A 202 -13.81 14.89 -8.30
N LEU A 203 -12.54 14.50 -8.34
CA LEU A 203 -11.44 15.30 -7.81
C LEU A 203 -11.01 16.33 -8.87
N GLN A 204 -11.35 17.60 -8.66
CA GLN A 204 -11.06 18.69 -9.60
C GLN A 204 -10.66 20.00 -8.90
N PRO A 205 -9.40 20.13 -8.46
CA PRO A 205 -8.93 21.34 -7.78
C PRO A 205 -8.40 22.43 -8.73
N ALA A 206 -7.91 22.07 -9.93
CA ALA A 206 -7.47 22.99 -10.99
C ALA A 206 -7.07 22.24 -12.29
N ASP A 207 -6.62 20.99 -12.14
CA ASP A 207 -6.16 20.12 -13.23
C ASP A 207 -7.30 19.35 -13.92
N LEU A 208 -6.93 18.46 -14.85
CA LEU A 208 -7.84 17.50 -15.46
C LEU A 208 -8.58 16.70 -14.35
N PRO A 209 -9.93 16.64 -14.38
CA PRO A 209 -10.71 15.93 -13.38
C PRO A 209 -10.30 14.46 -13.27
N LYS A 210 -10.28 13.94 -12.04
CA LYS A 210 -10.06 12.51 -11.77
C LYS A 210 -11.27 11.94 -11.07
N THR A 211 -11.85 10.90 -11.65
CA THR A 211 -12.95 10.17 -11.02
C THR A 211 -12.39 9.22 -9.97
N LEU A 212 -12.96 9.27 -8.78
CA LEU A 212 -12.75 8.34 -7.69
C LEU A 212 -14.00 7.50 -7.54
N ARG A 213 -13.84 6.19 -7.37
CA ARG A 213 -14.95 5.33 -6.96
C ARG A 213 -14.88 5.12 -5.46
N VAL A 214 -15.92 5.53 -4.76
CA VAL A 214 -16.03 5.49 -3.31
C VAL A 214 -17.00 4.39 -2.91
N LEU A 215 -16.58 3.50 -2.00
CA LEU A 215 -17.42 2.44 -1.44
C LEU A 215 -17.34 2.51 0.08
N GLU A 216 -18.46 2.35 0.76
CA GLU A 216 -18.51 2.33 2.23
C GLU A 216 -19.07 1.00 2.72
N HIS A 217 -18.36 0.38 3.66
CA HIS A 217 -18.75 -0.91 4.22
C HIS A 217 -18.13 -1.12 5.60
N ASP A 218 -18.90 -1.64 6.56
CA ASP A 218 -18.45 -1.95 7.92
C ASP A 218 -17.73 -0.79 8.65
N GLY A 219 -18.07 0.48 8.33
CA GLY A 219 -17.45 1.66 8.93
C GLY A 219 -16.10 2.08 8.31
N THR A 220 -15.68 1.44 7.23
CA THR A 220 -14.51 1.79 6.43
C THR A 220 -14.95 2.38 5.09
N THR A 221 -14.19 3.37 4.60
CA THR A 221 -14.36 3.97 3.28
C THR A 221 -13.23 3.53 2.35
N TRP A 222 -13.57 2.88 1.23
CA TRP A 222 -12.63 2.57 0.16
C TRP A 222 -12.72 3.61 -0.94
N ILE A 223 -11.56 4.12 -1.35
CA ILE A 223 -11.43 5.07 -2.45
C ILE A 223 -10.56 4.43 -3.51
N ILE A 224 -11.18 3.96 -4.59
CA ILE A 224 -10.46 3.45 -5.76
C ILE A 224 -10.16 4.63 -6.69
N CYS A 225 -8.88 4.85 -6.93
CA CYS A 225 -8.39 6.02 -7.66
C CYS A 225 -7.36 5.65 -8.74
N PRO A 226 -7.02 6.58 -9.64
CA PRO A 226 -5.88 6.41 -10.53
C PRO A 226 -4.58 6.16 -9.74
N ALA A 227 -3.63 5.46 -10.35
CA ALA A 227 -2.34 5.19 -9.71
C ALA A 227 -1.59 6.50 -9.39
N LEU A 228 -0.68 6.49 -8.41
CA LEU A 228 0.20 7.62 -8.10
C LEU A 228 1.29 7.86 -9.16
N ALA A 229 1.16 7.31 -10.36
CA ALA A 229 2.16 7.43 -11.43
C ALA A 229 1.53 7.28 -12.82
N GLY A 230 2.28 7.67 -13.85
CA GLY A 230 1.85 7.61 -15.25
C GLY A 230 0.98 8.80 -15.67
N ALA A 231 0.81 8.98 -16.99
CA ALA A 231 0.14 10.14 -17.56
C ALA A 231 -1.32 10.32 -17.12
N ALA A 232 -2.02 9.22 -16.83
CA ALA A 232 -3.39 9.24 -16.35
C ALA A 232 -3.50 9.25 -14.80
N GLY A 233 -2.38 9.19 -14.08
CA GLY A 233 -2.36 9.04 -12.62
C GLY A 233 -2.62 10.33 -11.83
N LEU A 234 -2.56 10.20 -10.50
CA LEU A 234 -2.46 11.31 -9.54
C LEU A 234 -1.00 11.75 -9.46
N THR A 235 -0.62 12.69 -10.32
CA THR A 235 0.78 13.09 -10.48
C THR A 235 1.09 14.53 -10.11
N SER A 236 0.10 15.42 -10.11
CA SER A 236 0.31 16.81 -9.72
C SER A 236 0.15 17.00 -8.22
N ASP A 237 0.92 17.95 -7.71
CA ASP A 237 0.87 18.44 -6.34
C ASP A 237 -0.55 18.84 -5.91
N VAL A 238 -1.27 19.55 -6.78
CA VAL A 238 -2.63 20.03 -6.54
C VAL A 238 -3.62 18.86 -6.40
N LEU A 239 -3.52 17.82 -7.23
CA LEU A 239 -4.37 16.63 -7.11
C LEU A 239 -4.08 15.84 -5.84
N LEU A 240 -2.81 15.76 -5.41
CA LEU A 240 -2.43 15.08 -4.18
C LEU A 240 -2.95 15.83 -2.95
N ASP A 241 -2.86 17.16 -2.96
CA ASP A 241 -3.39 18.01 -1.88
C ASP A 241 -4.92 17.89 -1.80
N ALA A 242 -5.61 17.90 -2.95
CA ALA A 242 -7.05 17.72 -3.01
C ALA A 242 -7.49 16.33 -2.53
N MET A 243 -6.75 15.27 -2.88
CA MET A 243 -6.99 13.93 -2.34
C MET A 243 -6.84 13.94 -0.81
N GLY A 244 -5.81 14.60 -0.28
CA GLY A 244 -5.61 14.75 1.17
C GLY A 244 -6.77 15.45 1.85
N GLN A 245 -7.20 16.60 1.32
CA GLN A 245 -8.37 17.32 1.81
C GLN A 245 -9.65 16.48 1.74
N TYR A 246 -9.79 15.68 0.69
CA TYR A 246 -10.95 14.80 0.53
C TYR A 246 -10.97 13.70 1.60
N ILE A 247 -9.86 12.98 1.79
CA ILE A 247 -9.82 11.90 2.80
C ILE A 247 -9.93 12.42 4.23
N ALA A 248 -9.59 13.69 4.48
CA ALA A 248 -9.77 14.31 5.80
C ALA A 248 -11.24 14.28 6.28
N GLY A 249 -12.22 14.17 5.38
CA GLY A 249 -13.63 14.06 5.75
C GLY A 249 -13.98 12.84 6.62
N TRP A 250 -13.13 11.81 6.65
CA TRP A 250 -13.29 10.61 7.49
C TRP A 250 -12.28 10.52 8.64
N LEU A 251 -11.46 11.56 8.84
CA LEU A 251 -10.41 11.57 9.84
C LEU A 251 -10.75 12.56 10.96
N GLU A 252 -10.01 12.47 12.06
CA GLU A 252 -10.11 13.37 13.19
C GLU A 252 -8.71 13.76 13.71
N PRO A 253 -8.57 14.80 14.54
CA PRO A 253 -7.26 15.21 15.04
C PRO A 253 -6.47 14.09 15.75
N GLY A 254 -7.18 13.17 16.44
CA GLY A 254 -6.57 12.02 17.13
C GLY A 254 -5.96 10.97 16.20
N ASP A 255 -6.29 10.99 14.90
CA ASP A 255 -5.72 10.10 13.89
C ASP A 255 -4.29 10.46 13.49
N PHE A 256 -3.81 11.63 13.92
CA PHE A 256 -2.47 12.13 13.62
C PHE A 256 -1.65 12.20 14.92
N PRO A 257 -0.83 11.17 15.20
CA PRO A 257 0.00 11.15 16.40
C PRO A 257 0.91 12.38 16.46
N ALA A 258 1.10 12.89 17.69
CA ALA A 258 2.10 13.91 17.94
C ALA A 258 3.50 13.37 17.62
N LEU A 259 4.41 14.26 17.20
CA LEU A 259 5.81 13.90 17.12
C LEU A 259 6.29 13.53 18.53
N CYS A 260 6.82 12.32 18.69
CA CYS A 260 7.60 12.02 19.88
C CYS A 260 8.82 12.94 19.86
N SER A 261 8.79 14.00 20.68
CA SER A 261 9.97 14.80 20.96
C SER A 261 10.99 13.89 21.61
N GLY A 262 12.14 13.69 20.97
CA GLY A 262 13.17 12.78 21.44
C GLY A 262 13.54 13.01 22.91
N ALA A 263 13.19 12.04 23.74
CA ALA A 263 13.77 11.70 25.05
C ALA A 263 13.23 10.34 25.50
N ASP A 264 11.97 10.01 25.15
CA ASP A 264 11.34 8.74 25.49
C ASP A 264 11.23 7.83 24.26
N ALA A 265 12.36 7.24 23.86
CA ALA A 265 12.37 6.08 23.00
C ALA A 265 12.31 4.82 23.90
N CYS A 266 11.15 4.18 23.97
CA CYS A 266 10.96 2.80 24.42
C CYS A 266 10.01 2.10 23.46
#